data_AF-M7SZX3-F1
#
_entry.id   AF-M7SZX3-F1
#
_cell.length_a   1.000
_cell.length_b   1.000
_cell.length_c   1.000
_cell.angle_alpha   90.00
_cell.angle_beta   90.00
_cell.angle_gamma   90.00
#
_symmetry.space_group_name_H-M   'P 1'
#
loop_
_entity.id
_entity.type
_entity.pdbx_description
1 polymer ?
#
loop_
_entity_poly.entity_id
_entity_poly.type
_entity_poly.pdbx_seq_one_letter_code
_entity_poly.pdbx_strand_id
1 'polypeptide(L)'
;MKVAAIVLSFLPAALAVTCAAESGCAGCGQVAWPSFVESGGKEVATAAGWATMTVSGSTIALENVSGSTLTVCNYGVVCYYISPHSDCTVGVPSGFNTEIGMQVWQHP
;
A
#
# COMPACT_ATOMS: atom_id res chain seq x y z
N MET A 1 -25.93 -4.83 -43.24
CA MET A 1 -25.14 -4.10 -42.24
C MET A 1 -25.58 -4.56 -40.86
N LYS A 2 -24.71 -5.23 -40.10
CA LYS A 2 -25.02 -5.68 -38.73
C LYS A 2 -23.80 -5.38 -37.88
N VAL A 3 -23.83 -4.20 -37.26
CA VAL A 3 -22.83 -3.72 -36.31
C VAL A 3 -23.10 -4.43 -34.99
N ALA A 4 -22.22 -5.35 -34.60
CA ALA A 4 -22.28 -5.99 -33.29
C ALA A 4 -21.21 -5.35 -32.40
N ALA A 5 -21.69 -4.42 -31.57
CA ALA A 5 -21.19 -3.99 -30.27
C ALA A 5 -19.79 -4.48 -29.86
N ILE A 6 -18.79 -3.60 -30.07
CA ILE A 6 -17.58 -3.57 -29.26
C ILE A 6 -17.99 -3.03 -27.89
N VAL A 7 -18.43 -3.91 -27.00
CA VAL A 7 -18.51 -3.63 -25.57
C VAL A 7 -17.91 -4.83 -24.84
N LEU A 8 -16.64 -5.12 -25.14
CA LEU A 8 -15.85 -5.88 -24.20
C LEU A 8 -15.58 -4.97 -23.01
N SER A 9 -16.37 -5.22 -21.96
CA SER A 9 -15.91 -5.18 -20.58
C SER A 9 -15.24 -3.88 -20.15
N PHE A 10 -16.07 -2.85 -19.93
CA PHE A 10 -15.84 -1.90 -18.84
C PHE A 10 -15.94 -2.68 -17.51
N LEU A 11 -14.92 -3.49 -17.20
CA LEU A 11 -14.71 -3.92 -15.82
C LEU A 11 -14.47 -2.64 -15.01
N PRO A 12 -15.22 -2.43 -13.92
CA PRO A 12 -14.90 -1.33 -13.03
C PRO A 12 -13.54 -1.65 -12.40
N ALA A 13 -12.48 -0.98 -12.86
CA ALA A 13 -11.22 -0.84 -12.16
C ALA A 13 -11.37 -0.05 -10.83
N ALA A 14 -12.59 0.05 -10.32
CA ALA A 14 -13.01 0.89 -9.20
C ALA A 14 -13.18 0.10 -7.88
N LEU A 15 -12.78 -1.16 -7.85
CA LEU A 15 -12.50 -1.87 -6.60
C LEU A 15 -11.00 -1.88 -6.34
N ALA A 16 -10.33 -0.74 -6.56
CA ALA A 16 -9.13 -0.48 -5.78
C ALA A 16 -9.60 -0.42 -4.33
N VAL A 17 -9.38 -1.50 -3.57
CA VAL A 17 -9.61 -1.50 -2.14
C VAL A 17 -8.80 -0.32 -1.62
N THR A 18 -9.47 0.71 -1.10
CA THR A 18 -8.79 1.88 -0.59
C THR A 18 -8.22 1.51 0.77
N CYS A 19 -6.91 1.63 0.96
CA CYS A 19 -6.32 1.40 2.27
C CYS A 19 -6.96 2.38 3.27
N ALA A 20 -7.45 1.89 4.41
CA ALA A 20 -8.00 2.77 5.44
C ALA A 20 -6.83 3.45 6.16
N ALA A 21 -6.81 4.79 6.14
CA ALA A 21 -5.83 5.55 6.89
C ALA A 21 -6.20 5.51 8.38
N GLU A 22 -5.20 5.27 9.24
CA GLU A 22 -5.38 5.23 10.70
C GLU A 22 -4.33 6.08 11.41
N SER A 23 -4.59 6.40 12.68
CA SER A 23 -3.70 7.22 13.53
C SER A 23 -2.58 6.42 14.20
N GLY A 24 -2.50 5.11 13.96
CA GLY A 24 -1.51 4.20 14.56
C GLY A 24 -2.13 2.91 15.09
N CYS A 25 -1.28 2.02 15.61
CA CYS A 25 -1.62 0.64 15.96
C CYS A 25 -1.30 0.37 17.44
N ALA A 26 -2.23 0.67 18.34
CA ALA A 26 -2.02 0.49 19.78
C ALA A 26 -1.97 -1.01 20.14
N GLY A 27 -0.87 -1.45 20.76
CA GLY A 27 -0.66 -2.85 21.14
C GLY A 27 -0.08 -3.75 20.05
N CYS A 28 0.22 -3.19 18.88
CA CYS A 28 0.82 -3.93 17.77
C CYS A 28 2.33 -4.07 17.94
N GLY A 29 2.90 -5.18 17.46
CA GLY A 29 4.34 -5.41 17.44
C GLY A 29 4.97 -4.86 16.16
N GLN A 30 6.01 -4.03 16.25
CA GLN A 30 6.76 -3.63 15.06
C GLN A 30 7.53 -4.84 14.53
N VAL A 31 7.33 -5.16 13.25
CA VAL A 31 7.95 -6.33 12.61
C VAL A 31 9.01 -5.94 11.58
N ALA A 32 8.96 -4.72 11.03
CA ALA A 32 9.97 -4.26 10.09
C ALA A 32 10.07 -2.73 9.99
N TRP A 33 11.21 -2.23 9.50
CA TRP A 33 11.43 -0.83 9.14
C TRP A 33 12.35 -0.65 7.91
N PRO A 34 11.95 -1.06 6.70
CA PRO A 34 12.77 -0.87 5.51
C PRO A 34 12.82 0.59 5.03
N SER A 35 13.95 0.98 4.45
CA SER A 35 14.07 2.21 3.67
C SER A 35 13.48 2.04 2.27
N PHE A 36 13.10 3.16 1.63
CA PHE A 36 12.76 3.17 0.23
C PHE A 36 14.03 3.10 -0.63
N VAL A 37 13.93 2.40 -1.76
CA VAL A 37 14.96 2.34 -2.79
C VAL A 37 14.33 2.66 -4.15
N GLU A 38 15.05 3.43 -4.96
CA GLU A 38 14.62 3.74 -6.31
C GLU A 38 14.72 2.49 -7.20
N SER A 39 13.64 2.15 -7.90
CA SER A 39 13.57 1.05 -8.85
C SER A 39 12.65 1.40 -10.02
N GLY A 40 13.22 1.60 -11.20
CA GLY A 40 12.45 1.82 -12.43
C GLY A 40 11.54 3.05 -12.39
N GLY A 41 12.00 4.15 -11.77
CA GLY A 41 11.21 5.39 -11.62
C GLY A 41 10.14 5.32 -10.53
N LYS A 42 10.27 4.38 -9.60
CA LYS A 42 9.41 4.21 -8.43
C LYS A 42 10.26 4.12 -7.18
N GLU A 43 9.71 4.53 -6.05
CA GLU A 43 10.32 4.34 -4.73
C GLU A 43 9.68 3.13 -4.07
N VAL A 44 10.47 2.13 -3.70
CA VAL A 44 9.96 0.85 -3.17
C VAL A 44 10.58 0.57 -1.82
N ALA A 45 9.76 0.30 -0.83
CA ALA A 45 10.19 -0.24 0.47
C ALA A 45 9.58 -1.63 0.67
N THR A 46 10.42 -2.63 0.93
CA THR A 46 9.99 -4.03 1.10
C THR A 46 10.38 -4.55 2.47
N ALA A 47 9.38 -4.96 3.25
CA ALA A 47 9.54 -5.75 4.45
C ALA A 47 9.34 -7.22 4.08
N ALA A 48 10.43 -7.95 3.85
CA ALA A 48 10.41 -9.32 3.33
C ALA A 48 9.50 -10.25 4.16
N GLY A 49 8.53 -10.88 3.49
CA GLY A 49 7.54 -11.77 4.12
C GLY A 49 6.34 -11.07 4.76
N TRP A 50 6.30 -9.73 4.74
CA TRP A 50 5.26 -8.92 5.38
C TRP A 50 4.52 -8.05 4.39
N ALA A 51 5.13 -6.95 3.97
CA ALA A 51 4.49 -5.95 3.14
C ALA A 51 5.47 -5.22 2.21
N THR A 52 4.94 -4.72 1.10
CA THR A 52 5.65 -3.85 0.16
C THR A 52 4.88 -2.56 -0.01
N MET A 53 5.56 -1.41 0.07
CA MET A 53 5.01 -0.11 -0.32
C MET A 53 5.76 0.38 -1.56
N THR A 54 5.01 0.68 -2.61
CA THR A 54 5.53 1.22 -3.86
C THR A 54 4.91 2.58 -4.11
N VAL A 55 5.75 3.61 -4.23
CA VAL A 55 5.33 4.96 -4.60
C VAL A 55 5.64 5.20 -6.07
N SER A 56 4.63 5.59 -6.83
CA SER A 56 4.77 5.90 -8.26
C SER A 56 3.93 7.13 -8.60
N GLY A 57 4.60 8.22 -8.95
CA GLY A 57 3.96 9.50 -9.21
C GLY A 57 3.13 9.96 -8.00
N SER A 58 1.82 10.10 -8.20
CA SER A 58 0.86 10.52 -7.17
C SER A 58 0.18 9.37 -6.43
N THR A 59 0.66 8.13 -6.59
CA THR A 59 0.02 6.93 -6.02
C THR A 59 0.96 6.13 -5.14
N ILE A 60 0.38 5.50 -4.13
CA ILE A 60 1.00 4.50 -3.25
C ILE A 60 0.24 3.20 -3.45
N ALA A 61 0.95 2.16 -3.88
CA ALA A 61 0.48 0.79 -3.88
C ALA A 61 1.05 0.06 -2.66
N LEU A 62 0.18 -0.62 -1.92
CA LEU A 62 0.52 -1.42 -0.76
C LEU A 62 0.12 -2.86 -1.00
N GLU A 63 1.00 -3.77 -0.64
CA GLU A 63 0.77 -5.22 -0.72
C GLU A 63 1.12 -5.82 0.64
N ASN A 64 0.25 -6.66 1.17
CA ASN A 64 0.50 -7.49 2.34
C ASN A 64 0.52 -8.95 1.90
N VAL A 65 1.70 -9.56 1.93
CA VAL A 65 1.88 -10.98 1.57
C VAL A 65 1.76 -11.91 2.77
N SER A 66 1.66 -11.36 3.99
CA SER A 66 1.55 -12.14 5.22
C SER A 66 0.12 -12.63 5.47
N GLY A 67 0.01 -13.65 6.32
CA GLY A 67 -1.27 -14.13 6.85
C GLY A 67 -1.82 -13.31 8.01
N SER A 68 -1.24 -12.14 8.33
CA SER A 68 -1.65 -11.28 9.43
C SER A 68 -2.15 -9.93 8.93
N THR A 69 -3.03 -9.31 9.72
CA THR A 69 -3.40 -7.91 9.52
C THR A 69 -2.21 -7.02 9.89
N LEU A 70 -1.89 -6.05 9.05
CA LEU A 70 -0.79 -5.13 9.26
C LEU A 70 -1.24 -3.67 9.28
N THR A 71 -0.53 -2.87 10.06
CA THR A 71 -0.48 -1.41 9.91
C THR A 71 0.85 -1.04 9.29
N VAL A 72 0.81 -0.40 8.12
CA VAL A 72 1.99 0.03 7.36
C VAL A 72 2.05 1.56 7.36
N CYS A 73 3.10 2.13 7.90
CA CYS A 73 3.26 3.57 8.07
C CYS A 73 4.46 4.12 7.32
N ASN A 74 4.33 5.35 6.82
CA ASN A 74 5.45 6.27 6.66
C ASN A 74 5.40 7.21 7.87
N TYR A 75 6.36 7.04 8.79
CA TYR A 75 6.27 7.57 10.16
C TYR A 75 6.02 9.08 10.19
N GLY A 76 5.04 9.51 10.99
CA GLY A 76 4.67 10.92 11.13
C GLY A 76 3.89 11.51 9.95
N VAL A 77 3.64 10.73 8.88
CA VAL A 77 2.87 11.17 7.71
C VAL A 77 1.54 10.43 7.62
N VAL A 78 1.60 9.10 7.47
CA VAL A 78 0.41 8.29 7.20
C VAL A 78 0.63 6.85 7.62
N CYS A 79 -0.43 6.22 8.11
CA CYS A 79 -0.49 4.78 8.40
C CYS A 79 -1.69 4.18 7.67
N TYR A 80 -1.52 2.96 7.18
CA TYR A 80 -2.51 2.23 6.40
C TYR A 80 -2.76 0.88 7.03
N TYR A 81 -4.03 0.57 7.24
CA TYR A 81 -4.48 -0.76 7.63
C TYR A 81 -4.63 -1.64 6.38
N ILE A 82 -4.03 -2.82 6.39
CA ILE A 82 -4.08 -3.78 5.27
C ILE A 82 -4.35 -5.21 5.76
N SER A 83 -5.37 -5.84 5.18
CA SER A 83 -5.78 -7.20 5.53
C SER A 83 -4.76 -8.26 5.08
N PRO A 84 -4.78 -9.47 5.66
CA PRO A 84 -3.93 -10.57 5.20
C PRO A 84 -4.08 -10.84 3.70
N HIS A 85 -2.96 -11.12 3.02
CA HIS A 85 -2.93 -11.48 1.59
C HIS A 85 -3.75 -10.54 0.68
N SER A 86 -3.65 -9.24 0.93
CA SER A 86 -4.39 -8.23 0.18
C SER A 86 -3.48 -7.14 -0.35
N ASP A 87 -3.97 -6.44 -1.36
CA ASP A 87 -3.35 -5.26 -1.93
C ASP A 87 -4.34 -4.09 -1.93
N CYS A 88 -3.81 -2.88 -1.88
CA CYS A 88 -4.60 -1.66 -1.93
C CYS A 88 -3.80 -0.53 -2.58
N THR A 89 -4.50 0.44 -3.16
CA THR A 89 -3.87 1.63 -3.77
C THR A 89 -4.54 2.90 -3.25
N VAL A 90 -3.74 3.91 -2.97
CA VAL A 90 -4.18 5.21 -2.44
C VAL A 90 -3.38 6.34 -3.07
N GLY A 91 -3.87 7.57 -2.96
CA GLY A 91 -3.11 8.76 -3.33
C GLY A 91 -1.98 9.04 -2.34
N VAL A 92 -0.86 9.55 -2.83
CA VAL A 92 0.23 10.07 -1.99
C VAL A 92 -0.29 11.27 -1.19
N PRO A 93 -0.28 11.24 0.15
CA PRO A 93 -0.69 12.38 0.95
C PRO A 93 0.34 13.52 0.88
N SER A 94 -0.10 14.74 1.18
CA SER A 94 0.81 15.88 1.29
C SER A 94 1.87 15.65 2.36
N GLY A 95 3.13 15.93 2.05
CA GLY A 95 4.24 15.79 3.00
C GLY A 95 4.77 14.37 3.15
N PHE A 96 4.32 13.43 2.32
CA PHE A 96 4.94 12.11 2.22
C PHE A 96 6.43 12.23 1.88
N ASN A 97 7.28 11.58 2.68
CA ASN A 97 8.72 11.61 2.50
C ASN A 97 9.30 10.18 2.56
N THR A 98 9.90 9.75 1.45
CA THR A 98 10.54 8.44 1.33
C THR A 98 11.84 8.31 2.13
N GLU A 99 12.44 9.42 2.58
CA GLU A 99 13.63 9.41 3.43
C GLU A 99 13.37 8.84 4.84
N ILE A 100 12.11 8.85 5.31
CA ILE A 100 11.72 8.36 6.65
C ILE A 100 11.64 6.82 6.70
N GLY A 101 11.50 6.18 5.53
CA GLY A 101 11.28 4.74 5.42
C GLY A 101 9.84 4.31 5.74
N MET A 102 9.60 3.00 5.61
CA MET A 102 8.33 2.36 5.91
C MET A 102 8.44 1.60 7.23
N GLN A 103 7.47 1.74 8.13
CA GLN A 103 7.34 0.90 9.33
C GLN A 103 6.18 -0.07 9.16
N VAL A 104 6.37 -1.31 9.57
CA VAL A 104 5.33 -2.35 9.50
C VAL A 104 5.06 -2.87 10.90
N TRP A 105 3.79 -2.89 11.28
CA TRP A 105 3.30 -3.33 12.57
C TRP A 105 2.29 -4.45 12.38
N GLN A 106 2.40 -5.51 13.18
CA GLN A 106 1.49 -6.65 13.17
C GLN A 106 0.44 -6.50 14.28
N HIS A 107 -0.83 -6.66 13.93
CA HIS A 107 -1.92 -6.75 14.91
C HIS A 107 -1.91 -8.11 15.65
N PRO A 108 -2.35 -8.16 16.92
CA PRO A 108 -2.47 -9.41 17.68
C PRO A 108 -3.38 -10.47 17.07
#